data_AF-R8WYR0-F1
#
_entry.id   AF-R8WYR0-F1
#
_cell.length_a   1.000
_cell.length_b   1.000
_cell.length_c   1.000
_cell.angle_alpha   90.00
_cell.angle_beta   90.00
_cell.angle_gamma   90.00
#
_symmetry.space_group_name_H-M   'P 1'
#
loop_
_entity.id
_entity.type
_entity.pdbx_description
1 polymer ?
#
loop_
_entity_poly.entity_id
_entity_poly.type
_entity_poly.pdbx_seq_one_letter_code
_entity_poly.pdbx_strand_id
1 'polypeptide(L)'
;MADKNFKPEVAIAKTVLNTLPDNSKKREAARKNDRISKPLRRMKVSYVSVRHYDRHTNRTTRYTRSACLRLNGCWMEEAGFTTGTNLDIRVMPGCLVITTRPQETPLMKMLNNVTHVPEKDQLQVMAFLQDVMAKVALK
;
A
#
# COMPACT_ATOMS: atom_id res chain seq x y z
N MET A 1 26.50 -61.33 -15.67
CA MET A 1 25.41 -61.85 -14.81
C MET A 1 25.58 -61.15 -13.47
N ALA A 2 24.89 -60.02 -13.24
CA ALA A 2 23.73 -59.87 -12.33
C ALA A 2 24.13 -60.18 -10.86
N ASP A 3 24.04 -59.28 -9.87
CA ASP A 3 22.89 -58.46 -9.42
C ASP A 3 23.35 -57.22 -8.61
N LYS A 4 22.83 -56.01 -8.85
CA LYS A 4 21.60 -55.33 -8.38
C LYS A 4 21.60 -54.85 -6.91
N ASN A 5 21.23 -53.56 -6.80
CA ASN A 5 20.68 -52.81 -5.65
C ASN A 5 21.65 -52.08 -4.72
N PHE A 6 21.97 -50.84 -5.09
CA PHE A 6 22.35 -49.79 -4.12
C PHE A 6 21.11 -48.92 -3.84
N LYS A 7 20.57 -48.98 -2.62
CA LYS A 7 19.64 -47.97 -2.09
C LYS A 7 20.37 -47.21 -0.99
N PRO A 8 20.40 -45.87 -1.00
CA PRO A 8 20.58 -45.13 0.24
C PRO A 8 19.21 -44.83 0.83
N GLU A 9 18.97 -45.41 2.01
CA GLU A 9 17.87 -45.07 2.89
C GLU A 9 18.10 -43.65 3.44
N VAL A 10 17.21 -42.71 3.11
CA VAL A 10 17.29 -41.34 3.63
C VAL A 10 16.80 -41.34 5.07
N ALA A 11 17.74 -41.39 6.02
CA ALA A 11 17.46 -41.14 7.43
C ALA A 11 17.14 -39.65 7.63
N ILE A 12 15.85 -39.31 7.63
CA ILE A 12 15.38 -37.97 7.99
C ILE A 12 15.45 -37.85 9.52
N ALA A 13 16.44 -37.13 10.04
CA ALA A 13 16.46 -36.70 11.42
C ALA A 13 15.26 -35.78 11.69
N LYS A 14 14.28 -36.28 12.46
CA LYS A 14 13.15 -35.49 12.95
C LYS A 14 13.65 -34.52 14.01
N THR A 15 13.92 -33.27 13.62
CA THR A 15 14.10 -32.19 14.60
C THR A 15 12.71 -31.78 15.07
N VAL A 16 12.44 -32.04 16.36
CA VAL A 16 11.22 -31.63 17.07
C VAL A 16 11.13 -30.11 17.06
N LEU A 17 10.05 -29.59 16.48
CA LEU A 17 9.68 -28.19 16.51
C LEU A 17 9.30 -27.80 17.94
N ASN A 18 10.21 -27.14 18.67
CA ASN A 18 9.85 -26.49 19.93
C ASN A 18 8.92 -25.31 19.60
N THR A 19 7.71 -25.38 20.14
CA THR A 19 6.66 -24.38 20.05
C THR A 19 7.13 -23.03 20.59
N LEU A 20 7.21 -22.03 19.71
CA LEU A 20 7.33 -20.62 20.10
C LEU A 20 6.02 -20.18 20.78
N PRO A 21 6.08 -19.45 21.91
CA PRO A 21 4.88 -18.99 22.59
C PRO A 21 4.12 -17.98 21.72
N ASP A 22 2.82 -18.22 21.59
CA ASP A 22 1.87 -17.38 20.86
C ASP A 22 1.73 -16.01 21.54
N ASN A 23 2.47 -15.04 21.01
CA ASN A 23 2.45 -13.65 21.45
C ASN A 23 1.40 -12.80 20.71
N SER A 24 0.45 -13.42 20.00
CA SER A 24 -0.56 -12.71 19.19
C SER A 24 -1.44 -11.80 20.04
N LYS A 25 -1.89 -12.28 21.21
CA LYS A 25 -2.85 -11.55 22.07
C LYS A 25 -2.30 -10.28 22.71
N LYS A 26 -0.97 -10.19 22.94
CA LYS A 26 -0.35 -8.99 23.53
C LYS A 26 -0.15 -7.87 22.50
N ARG A 27 -0.15 -8.19 21.20
CA ARG A 27 0.00 -7.23 20.11
C ARG A 27 -1.32 -6.51 19.74
N GLU A 28 -2.46 -7.10 20.06
CA GLU A 28 -3.78 -6.53 19.74
C GLU A 28 -4.20 -5.43 20.72
N ALA A 29 -3.88 -5.55 22.01
CA ALA A 29 -4.29 -4.57 23.02
C ALA A 29 -3.56 -3.21 22.90
N ALA A 30 -2.41 -3.15 22.23
CA ALA A 30 -1.66 -1.91 22.00
C ALA A 30 -2.14 -1.11 20.78
N ARG A 31 -3.10 -1.63 19.99
CA ARG A 31 -3.54 -1.03 18.71
C ARG A 31 -4.51 0.14 18.85
N LYS A 32 -4.89 0.56 20.05
CA LYS A 32 -6.00 1.52 20.23
C LYS A 32 -5.63 2.98 20.48
N ASN A 33 -4.34 3.40 20.43
CA ASN A 33 -4.00 4.77 20.83
C ASN A 33 -2.86 5.47 20.06
N ASP A 34 -2.61 5.18 18.79
CA ASP A 34 -1.59 5.91 18.03
C ASP A 34 -2.22 6.81 16.96
N ARG A 35 -2.50 8.06 17.36
CA ARG A 35 -2.30 9.19 16.45
C ARG A 35 -0.83 9.18 16.07
N ILE A 36 -0.48 9.16 14.78
CA ILE A 36 0.88 9.23 14.18
C ILE A 36 1.97 9.34 15.27
N SER A 37 2.36 8.21 15.88
CA SER A 37 3.14 8.26 17.12
C SER A 37 4.58 8.74 16.91
N LYS A 38 5.01 8.82 15.65
CA LYS A 38 6.31 9.37 15.24
C LYS A 38 6.19 10.10 13.90
N PRO A 39 6.35 11.44 13.87
CA PRO A 39 6.28 12.21 12.63
C PRO A 39 7.50 12.00 11.73
N LEU A 40 8.65 11.58 12.29
CA LEU A 40 9.89 11.36 11.55
C LEU A 40 10.31 9.89 11.57
N ARG A 41 10.56 9.34 10.38
CA ARG A 41 11.07 7.97 10.18
C ARG A 41 12.40 8.04 9.42
N ARG A 42 13.48 7.60 10.06
CA ARG A 42 14.80 7.51 9.41
C ARG A 42 14.91 6.17 8.70
N MET A 43 15.14 6.20 7.39
CA MET A 43 15.29 5.02 6.56
C MET A 43 16.38 5.24 5.51
N LYS A 44 16.96 4.15 5.01
CA LYS A 44 17.96 4.18 3.95
C LYS A 44 17.34 3.73 2.64
N VAL A 45 17.79 4.34 1.54
CA VAL A 45 17.47 3.88 0.19
C VAL A 45 17.99 2.44 0.04
N SER A 46 17.10 1.55 -0.38
CA SER A 46 17.43 0.16 -0.67
C SER A 46 17.51 -0.04 -2.19
N TYR A 47 17.64 -1.29 -2.61
CA TYR A 47 17.62 -1.64 -4.02
C TYR A 47 16.57 -2.73 -4.25
N VAL A 48 15.95 -2.70 -5.44
CA VAL A 48 15.19 -3.82 -5.98
C VAL A 48 16.04 -4.51 -7.04
N SER A 49 16.10 -5.84 -7.00
CA SER A 49 16.77 -6.66 -8.00
C SER A 49 15.73 -7.33 -8.88
N VAL A 50 15.78 -7.07 -10.17
CA VAL A 50 14.91 -7.72 -11.16
C VAL A 50 15.73 -8.77 -11.88
N ARG A 51 15.24 -10.01 -11.87
CA ARG A 51 15.83 -11.13 -12.61
C ARG A 51 15.33 -11.10 -14.05
N HIS A 52 16.26 -11.03 -14.99
CA HIS A 52 16.01 -11.27 -16.40
C HIS A 52 16.30 -12.74 -16.69
N TYR A 53 15.32 -13.41 -17.26
CA TYR A 53 15.45 -14.81 -17.64
C TYR A 53 14.84 -15.00 -19.02
N ASP A 54 15.43 -15.92 -19.79
CA ASP A 54 14.84 -16.33 -21.05
C ASP A 54 13.60 -17.18 -20.75
N ARG A 55 12.46 -16.76 -21.30
CA ARG A 55 11.17 -17.43 -21.08
C ARG A 55 11.14 -18.85 -21.64
N HIS A 56 11.90 -19.13 -22.71
CA HIS A 56 11.89 -20.44 -23.37
C HIS A 56 12.80 -21.44 -22.65
N THR A 57 13.97 -21.01 -22.21
CA THR A 57 14.94 -21.89 -21.53
C THR A 57 14.89 -21.81 -20.01
N ASN A 58 14.13 -20.85 -19.45
CA ASN A 58 14.03 -20.52 -18.03
C ASN A 58 15.39 -20.22 -17.35
N ARG A 59 16.41 -19.91 -18.16
CA ARG A 59 17.76 -19.62 -17.68
C ARG A 59 17.89 -18.14 -17.37
N THR A 60 18.51 -17.84 -16.23
CA THR A 60 18.85 -16.47 -15.86
C THR A 60 19.90 -15.93 -16.81
N THR A 61 19.62 -14.80 -17.44
CA THR A 61 20.60 -14.10 -18.26
C THR A 61 21.34 -13.05 -17.45
N ARG A 62 20.61 -12.29 -16.63
CA ARG A 62 21.16 -11.16 -15.86
C ARG A 62 20.27 -10.76 -14.69
N TYR A 63 20.84 -10.05 -13.72
CA TYR A 63 20.12 -9.25 -12.74
C TYR A 63 20.34 -7.75 -12.98
N THR A 64 19.28 -6.96 -12.86
CA THR A 64 19.36 -5.49 -12.86
C THR A 64 18.97 -4.95 -11.50
N ARG A 65 19.67 -3.91 -11.03
CA ARG A 65 19.42 -3.28 -9.74
C ARG A 65 18.99 -1.84 -9.94
N SER A 66 17.92 -1.45 -9.26
CA SER A 66 17.42 -0.07 -9.25
C SER A 66 17.24 0.39 -7.81
N ALA A 67 17.49 1.68 -7.55
CA ALA A 67 17.24 2.28 -6.24
C ALA A 67 15.74 2.18 -5.91
N CYS A 68 15.43 1.93 -4.63
CA CYS A 68 14.08 1.74 -4.14
C CYS A 68 13.92 2.39 -2.76
N LEU A 69 12.77 3.02 -2.54
CA LEU A 69 12.36 3.49 -1.22
C LEU A 69 11.18 2.63 -0.76
N ARG A 70 11.34 1.92 0.36
CA ARG A 70 10.26 1.13 0.96
C ARG A 70 9.63 1.90 2.12
N LEU A 71 8.41 2.39 1.88
CA LEU A 71 7.54 2.95 2.91
C LEU A 71 6.56 1.85 3.36
N ASN A 72 6.63 1.41 4.61
CA ASN A 72 5.77 0.33 5.13
C ASN A 72 5.27 0.58 6.56
N GLY A 73 4.10 0.04 6.88
CA GLY A 73 3.48 0.05 8.21
C GLY A 73 2.10 0.75 8.23
N CYS A 74 1.36 0.56 9.32
CA CYS A 74 -0.01 1.09 9.48
C CYS A 74 -0.10 2.62 9.38
N TRP A 75 0.99 3.32 9.69
CA TRP A 75 1.08 4.78 9.60
C TRP A 75 0.86 5.34 8.19
N MET A 76 1.02 4.53 7.14
CA MET A 76 0.69 4.95 5.78
C MET A 76 -0.81 5.22 5.64
N GLU A 77 -1.63 4.33 6.17
CA GLU A 77 -3.10 4.49 6.16
C GLU A 77 -3.51 5.68 7.03
N GLU A 78 -2.90 5.85 8.20
CA GLU A 78 -3.11 7.02 9.07
C GLU A 78 -2.74 8.35 8.40
N ALA A 79 -1.71 8.33 7.54
CA ALA A 79 -1.28 9.49 6.76
C ALA A 79 -2.11 9.69 5.46
N GLY A 80 -3.15 8.88 5.24
CA GLY A 80 -4.04 8.97 4.07
C GLY A 80 -3.51 8.26 2.81
N PHE A 81 -2.38 7.55 2.89
CA PHE A 81 -1.82 6.73 1.80
C PHE A 81 -2.41 5.32 1.82
N THR A 82 -3.71 5.23 1.56
CA THR A 82 -4.42 3.94 1.45
C THR A 82 -4.08 3.21 0.14
N THR A 83 -4.23 1.89 0.14
CA THR A 83 -3.99 1.05 -1.05
C THR A 83 -4.93 1.46 -2.19
N GLY A 84 -4.37 1.68 -3.39
CA GLY A 84 -5.14 2.08 -4.57
C GLY A 84 -5.32 3.59 -4.74
N THR A 85 -4.85 4.41 -3.79
CA THR A 85 -4.87 5.87 -3.93
C THR A 85 -3.81 6.34 -4.92
N ASN A 86 -4.21 7.23 -5.82
CA ASN A 86 -3.28 7.85 -6.77
C ASN A 86 -2.34 8.81 -6.04
N LEU A 87 -1.06 8.80 -6.43
CA LEU A 87 -0.03 9.63 -5.79
C LEU A 87 0.64 10.52 -6.83
N ASP A 88 0.90 11.76 -6.43
CA ASP A 88 1.76 12.67 -7.17
C ASP A 88 3.14 12.72 -6.47
N ILE A 89 4.20 12.57 -7.26
CA ILE A 89 5.58 12.57 -6.78
C ILE A 89 6.31 13.73 -7.42
N ARG A 90 6.74 14.70 -6.60
CA ARG A 90 7.58 15.82 -7.05
C ARG A 90 9.04 15.53 -6.69
N VAL A 91 9.90 15.55 -7.70
CA VAL A 91 11.32 15.26 -7.58
C VAL A 91 12.11 16.56 -7.62
N MET A 92 12.95 16.77 -6.59
CA MET A 92 13.87 17.90 -6.49
C MET A 92 15.26 17.38 -6.08
N PRO A 93 16.35 18.13 -6.34
CA PRO A 93 17.67 17.75 -5.86
C PRO A 93 17.66 17.55 -4.33
N GLY A 94 17.94 16.33 -3.88
CA GLY A 94 17.97 15.97 -2.46
C GLY A 94 16.61 15.86 -1.75
N CYS A 95 15.47 16.04 -2.45
CA CYS A 95 14.14 16.01 -1.83
C CYS A 95 13.10 15.33 -2.73
N LEU A 96 12.27 14.48 -2.13
CA LEU A 96 11.12 13.86 -2.76
C LEU A 96 9.88 14.24 -1.97
N VAL A 97 8.92 14.89 -2.62
CA VAL A 97 7.63 15.22 -2.01
C VAL A 97 6.58 14.27 -2.59
N ILE A 98 5.95 13.49 -1.72
CA ILE A 98 4.91 12.53 -2.09
C ILE A 98 3.58 13.04 -1.53
N THR A 99 2.60 13.23 -2.40
CA THR A 99 1.27 13.71 -2.03
C THR A 99 0.20 12.77 -2.58
N THR A 100 -0.87 12.56 -1.81
CA THR A 100 -2.04 11.84 -2.31
C THR A 100 -2.82 12.74 -3.27
N ARG A 101 -3.21 12.18 -4.40
CA ARG A 101 -4.15 12.80 -5.33
C ARG A 101 -5.52 12.22 -5.04
N PRO A 102 -6.47 13.00 -4.50
CA PRO A 102 -7.81 12.50 -4.24
C PRO A 102 -8.42 12.00 -5.55
N GLN A 103 -9.11 10.87 -5.47
CA GLN A 103 -9.86 10.36 -6.61
C GLN A 103 -11.00 11.34 -6.91
N GLU A 104 -10.91 12.01 -8.06
CA GLU A 104 -11.96 12.93 -8.51
C GLU A 104 -13.24 12.14 -8.77
N THR A 105 -14.20 12.22 -7.85
CA THR A 105 -15.52 11.61 -8.05
C THR A 105 -16.28 12.39 -9.14
N PRO A 106 -17.23 11.74 -9.85
CA PRO A 106 -18.07 12.44 -10.82
C PRO A 106 -18.76 13.67 -10.23
N LEU A 107 -19.17 13.60 -8.96
CA LEU A 107 -19.75 14.73 -8.23
C LEU A 107 -18.74 15.85 -7.97
N MET A 108 -17.50 15.55 -7.56
CA MET A 108 -16.47 16.57 -7.38
C MET A 108 -16.15 17.30 -8.69
N LYS A 109 -16.11 16.57 -9.81
CA LYS A 109 -15.95 17.20 -11.13
C LYS A 109 -17.11 18.11 -11.48
N MET A 110 -18.35 17.68 -11.24
CA MET A 110 -19.53 18.52 -11.45
C MET A 110 -19.50 19.77 -10.58
N LEU A 111 -19.17 19.65 -9.29
CA LEU A 111 -19.11 20.78 -8.36
C LEU A 111 -18.01 21.79 -8.74
N ASN A 112 -16.87 21.33 -9.23
CA ASN A 112 -15.82 22.20 -9.77
C ASN A 112 -16.27 23.01 -10.99
N ASN A 113 -17.25 22.52 -11.76
CA ASN A 113 -17.83 23.28 -12.86
C ASN A 113 -18.86 24.30 -12.36
N VAL A 114 -19.57 24.00 -11.27
CA VAL A 114 -20.59 24.90 -10.67
C VAL A 114 -19.97 26.18 -10.11
N THR A 115 -18.71 26.14 -9.64
CA THR A 115 -18.01 27.35 -9.17
C THR A 115 -17.78 28.41 -10.27
N HIS A 116 -17.90 28.02 -11.54
CA HIS A 116 -17.80 28.92 -12.69
C HIS A 116 -19.15 29.49 -13.16
N VAL A 117 -20.25 29.11 -12.53
CA VAL A 117 -21.63 29.53 -12.88
C VAL A 117 -22.00 30.78 -12.06
N PRO A 118 -22.83 31.72 -12.56
CA PRO A 118 -23.31 32.87 -11.81
C PRO A 118 -23.92 32.52 -10.43
N GLU A 119 -23.74 33.43 -9.48
CA GLU A 119 -24.01 33.23 -8.03
C GLU A 119 -25.46 32.82 -7.71
N LYS A 120 -26.43 33.28 -8.50
CA LYS A 120 -27.85 32.89 -8.36
C LYS A 120 -28.06 31.39 -8.58
N ASP A 121 -27.38 30.83 -9.57
CA ASP A 121 -27.50 29.41 -9.92
C ASP A 121 -26.70 28.56 -8.92
N GLN A 122 -25.58 29.08 -8.39
CA GLN A 122 -24.86 28.43 -7.29
C GLN A 122 -25.74 28.29 -6.04
N LEU A 123 -26.45 29.36 -5.65
CA LEU A 123 -27.38 29.35 -4.52
C LEU A 123 -28.49 28.31 -4.72
N GLN A 124 -29.01 28.19 -5.93
CA GLN A 124 -30.04 27.20 -6.26
C GLN A 124 -29.52 25.76 -6.16
N VAL A 125 -28.30 25.51 -6.66
CA VAL A 125 -27.65 24.19 -6.53
C VAL A 125 -27.36 23.85 -5.06
N MET A 126 -26.87 24.80 -4.28
CA MET A 126 -26.58 24.59 -2.85
C MET A 126 -27.86 24.31 -2.04
N ALA A 127 -28.94 25.03 -2.30
CA ALA A 127 -30.25 24.77 -1.67
C ALA A 127 -30.78 23.37 -2.00
N PHE A 128 -30.62 22.93 -3.25
CA PHE A 128 -31.00 21.57 -3.67
C PHE A 128 -30.18 20.49 -2.96
N LEU A 129 -28.86 20.66 -2.86
CA LEU A 129 -27.99 19.71 -2.15
C LEU A 129 -28.34 19.61 -0.66
N GLN A 130 -28.69 20.74 -0.02
CA GLN A 130 -29.15 20.75 1.38
C GLN A 130 -30.47 19.97 1.56
N ASP A 131 -31.43 20.13 0.65
CA ASP A 131 -32.69 19.37 0.67
C ASP A 131 -32.45 17.86 0.50
N VAL A 132 -31.59 17.46 -0.44
CA VAL A 132 -31.24 16.05 -0.65
C VAL A 132 -30.54 15.47 0.58
N MET A 133 -29.62 16.21 1.20
CA MET A 133 -28.95 15.78 2.43
C MET A 133 -29.95 15.59 3.58
N ALA A 134 -30.89 16.53 3.75
CA ALA A 134 -31.94 16.42 4.77
C ALA A 134 -32.83 15.18 4.56
N LYS A 135 -33.17 14.86 3.30
CA LYS A 135 -33.95 13.66 2.97
C LYS A 135 -33.18 12.36 3.21
N VAL A 136 -31.87 12.33 2.95
CA VAL A 136 -31.03 11.15 3.21
C VAL A 136 -30.82 10.93 4.70
N ALA A 137 -30.70 11.99 5.50
CA ALA A 137 -30.51 11.90 6.95
C ALA A 137 -31.76 11.46 7.74
N LEU A 138 -32.94 11.53 7.12
CA LEU A 138 -34.21 11.10 7.71
C LEU A 138 -34.54 9.62 7.45
N LYS A 139 -33.62 8.87 6.82
CA LYS A 139 -33.77 7.47 6.46
C LYS A 139 -32.80 6.60 7.24
#